data_AF-A0A2H4XC84-F1
#
_entry.id   AF-A0A2H4XC84-F1
#
_cell.length_a   1.000
_cell.length_b   1.000
_cell.length_c   1.000
_cell.angle_alpha   90.00
_cell.angle_beta   90.00
_cell.angle_gamma   90.00
#
_symmetry.space_group_name_H-M   'P 1'
#
loop_
_entity.id
_entity.type
_entity.pdbx_description
1 polymer ?
#
loop_
_entity_poly.entity_id
_entity_poly.type
_entity_poly.pdbx_seq_one_letter_code
_entity_poly.pdbx_strand_id
1 'polypeptide(L)'
;LYHSLDRHRRKKYLKKIESVSSEMYEYSKVRSWGKQFLHNHQTTNMIALLTGALVVGDYKSSQASIWKEIAIDVMEKTMFLLNHVVDGSLDEGVAYGSYTAKSITQYVFLAQRHFGINHLENNWLKMHFWFYYSTLLPGYQRTVGIADSNYNWFYGPESQLIFLDTFILKNGAGNWLAGQIRKHRPKDGPMVPSVAQRWSTLHTEYLWYNPELPSRPPADHGTPKMHLFSNWGVVTYGAGLPISQTNTFFSFKSGKLGGRAVYDIVHFQPYSWVDGWRSFNPGHEHPDQNSFTFAPNGQVFVSEALYGPKYSHLNNILVFAPSPTSQCNNPWEGQLGECSQWLKWTTDASGDASGEIITASQQGDSIFVSGEAVASYSSSMRLKSVYRCLLLLNHQTLLVLDHIEKHEDSPISLVSAFFHNLDIDFKYVPYKHLNKL
;
A
#
# COMPACT_ATOMS: atom_id res chain seq x y z
N LEU A 1 -15.40 -2.56 -30.16
CA LEU A 1 -15.39 -3.72 -31.08
C LEU A 1 -16.76 -4.28 -31.44
N TYR A 2 -17.80 -4.13 -30.60
CA TYR A 2 -19.09 -4.80 -30.84
C TYR A 2 -19.65 -4.62 -32.28
N HIS A 3 -19.69 -3.40 -32.81
CA HIS A 3 -20.20 -3.12 -34.16
C HIS A 3 -19.36 -3.73 -35.29
N SER A 4 -18.06 -3.98 -35.09
CA SER A 4 -17.17 -4.56 -36.11
C SER A 4 -17.13 -6.09 -36.11
N LEU A 5 -17.81 -6.74 -35.15
CA LEU A 5 -17.92 -8.19 -35.09
C LEU A 5 -19.10 -8.69 -35.92
N ASP A 6 -18.93 -9.82 -36.60
CA ASP A 6 -20.05 -10.55 -37.21
C ASP A 6 -20.97 -11.18 -36.15
N ARG A 7 -22.16 -11.59 -36.58
CA ARG A 7 -23.20 -12.16 -35.71
C ARG A 7 -22.72 -13.41 -34.98
N HIS A 8 -21.91 -14.26 -35.62
CA HIS A 8 -21.41 -15.49 -35.01
C HIS A 8 -20.47 -15.18 -33.85
N ARG A 9 -19.49 -14.29 -34.06
CA ARG A 9 -18.55 -13.84 -33.02
C ARG A 9 -19.26 -13.13 -31.88
N ARG A 10 -20.22 -12.23 -32.15
CA ARG A 10 -21.02 -11.57 -31.10
C ARG A 10 -21.70 -12.59 -30.19
N LYS A 11 -22.39 -13.59 -30.78
CA LYS A 11 -23.06 -14.65 -30.02
C LYS A 11 -22.07 -15.51 -29.23
N LYS A 12 -20.95 -15.90 -29.84
CA LYS A 12 -19.90 -16.71 -29.20
C LYS A 12 -19.27 -15.99 -28.00
N TYR A 13 -18.91 -14.72 -28.16
CA TYR A 13 -18.27 -13.94 -27.10
C TYR A 13 -19.25 -13.58 -25.99
N LEU A 14 -20.48 -13.20 -26.31
CA LEU A 14 -21.52 -12.96 -25.30
C LEU A 14 -21.76 -14.21 -24.45
N LYS A 15 -21.86 -15.39 -25.07
CA LYS A 15 -22.00 -16.66 -24.33
C LYS A 15 -20.82 -16.92 -23.39
N LYS A 16 -19.59 -16.58 -23.80
CA LYS A 16 -18.41 -16.73 -22.94
C LYS A 16 -18.44 -15.73 -21.77
N ILE A 17 -18.80 -14.48 -22.01
CA ILE A 17 -18.93 -13.45 -20.96
C ILE A 17 -20.00 -13.89 -19.95
N GLU A 18 -21.15 -14.34 -20.42
CA GLU A 18 -22.22 -14.87 -19.57
C GLU A 18 -21.73 -16.03 -18.71
N SER A 19 -21.10 -17.04 -19.32
CA SER A 19 -20.59 -18.22 -18.61
C SER A 19 -19.57 -17.86 -17.52
N VAL A 20 -18.62 -16.98 -17.82
CA VAL A 20 -17.59 -16.56 -16.86
C VAL A 20 -18.20 -15.68 -15.76
N SER A 21 -19.12 -14.79 -16.09
CA SER A 21 -19.80 -13.94 -15.09
C SER A 21 -20.62 -14.80 -14.11
N SER A 22 -21.31 -15.82 -14.62
CA SER A 22 -22.03 -16.79 -13.79
C SER A 22 -21.10 -17.54 -12.85
N GLU A 23 -19.94 -17.99 -13.33
CA GLU A 23 -18.94 -18.68 -12.52
C GLU A 23 -18.36 -17.75 -11.43
N MET A 24 -18.05 -16.51 -11.78
CA MET A 24 -17.58 -15.50 -10.83
C MET A 24 -18.61 -15.20 -9.74
N TYR A 25 -19.89 -15.12 -10.10
CA TYR A 25 -20.98 -14.95 -9.15
C TYR A 25 -21.12 -16.15 -8.20
N GLU A 26 -21.00 -17.38 -8.69
CA GLU A 26 -21.01 -18.54 -7.79
C GLU A 26 -19.78 -18.55 -6.88
N TYR A 27 -18.60 -18.17 -7.39
CA TYR A 27 -17.40 -18.06 -6.57
C TYR A 27 -17.46 -16.94 -5.52
N SER A 28 -18.18 -15.84 -5.78
CA SER A 28 -18.31 -14.77 -4.79
C SER A 28 -19.01 -15.24 -3.50
N LYS A 29 -19.80 -16.32 -3.56
CA LYS A 29 -20.50 -16.88 -2.39
C LYS A 29 -19.59 -17.73 -1.51
N VAL A 30 -18.57 -18.37 -2.09
CA VAL A 30 -17.75 -19.40 -1.41
C VAL A 30 -16.28 -19.01 -1.22
N ARG A 31 -15.75 -18.07 -2.01
CA ARG A 31 -14.36 -17.62 -1.92
C ARG A 31 -14.23 -16.44 -0.96
N SER A 32 -13.07 -16.35 -0.32
CA SER A 32 -12.79 -15.34 0.71
C SER A 32 -12.90 -13.90 0.18
N TRP A 33 -12.53 -13.65 -1.09
CA TRP A 33 -12.66 -12.33 -1.73
C TRP A 33 -14.10 -11.81 -1.81
N GLY A 34 -15.12 -12.67 -1.65
CA GLY A 34 -16.50 -12.23 -1.54
C GLY A 34 -16.86 -11.61 -0.18
N LYS A 35 -15.98 -11.75 0.82
CA LYS A 35 -16.20 -11.33 2.21
C LYS A 35 -15.07 -10.46 2.78
N GLN A 36 -13.89 -10.48 2.16
CA GLN A 36 -12.71 -9.72 2.59
C GLN A 36 -12.70 -8.34 1.90
N PHE A 37 -13.23 -7.33 2.58
CA PHE A 37 -13.30 -5.96 2.06
C PHE A 37 -11.92 -5.33 1.94
N LEU A 38 -11.81 -4.33 1.04
CA LEU A 38 -10.62 -3.50 0.77
C LEU A 38 -9.44 -4.25 0.14
N HIS A 39 -9.34 -5.56 0.31
CA HIS A 39 -8.32 -6.41 -0.29
C HIS A 39 -8.41 -6.41 -1.82
N ASN A 40 -7.25 -6.32 -2.48
CA ASN A 40 -7.12 -6.23 -3.94
C ASN A 40 -7.94 -7.27 -4.75
N HIS A 41 -8.08 -8.52 -4.25
CA HIS A 41 -8.85 -9.56 -4.95
C HIS A 41 -10.36 -9.26 -4.95
N GLN A 42 -10.89 -8.67 -3.89
CA GLN A 42 -12.32 -8.38 -3.76
C GLN A 42 -12.75 -7.35 -4.81
N THR A 43 -12.06 -6.19 -4.84
CA THR A 43 -12.37 -5.13 -5.80
C THR A 43 -12.17 -5.58 -7.24
N THR A 44 -11.12 -6.34 -7.53
CA THR A 44 -10.83 -6.85 -8.88
C THR A 44 -11.93 -7.77 -9.40
N ASN A 45 -12.33 -8.74 -8.59
CA ASN A 45 -13.31 -9.73 -9.01
C ASN A 45 -14.72 -9.13 -9.10
N MET A 46 -15.09 -8.23 -8.17
CA MET A 46 -16.39 -7.56 -8.23
C MET A 46 -16.53 -6.66 -9.46
N ILE A 47 -15.46 -5.99 -9.90
CA ILE A 47 -15.51 -5.16 -11.11
C ILE A 47 -15.55 -5.96 -12.40
N ALA A 48 -14.87 -7.10 -12.45
CA ALA A 48 -15.02 -8.03 -13.55
C ALA A 48 -16.46 -8.58 -13.63
N LEU A 49 -17.06 -8.95 -12.49
CA LEU A 49 -18.46 -9.38 -12.43
C LEU A 49 -19.42 -8.28 -12.87
N LEU A 50 -19.27 -7.05 -12.36
CA LEU A 50 -20.09 -5.90 -12.73
C LEU A 50 -20.00 -5.59 -14.23
N THR A 51 -18.78 -5.60 -14.79
CA THR A 51 -18.55 -5.37 -16.22
C THR A 51 -19.26 -6.42 -17.07
N GLY A 52 -19.14 -7.70 -16.69
CA GLY A 52 -19.84 -8.80 -17.37
C GLY A 52 -21.36 -8.64 -17.29
N ALA A 53 -21.88 -8.27 -16.12
CA ALA A 53 -23.30 -8.05 -15.90
C ALA A 53 -23.86 -6.85 -16.68
N LEU A 54 -23.09 -5.77 -16.83
CA LEU A 54 -23.46 -4.63 -17.69
C LEU A 54 -23.57 -5.06 -19.15
N VAL A 55 -22.62 -5.85 -19.66
CA VAL A 55 -22.64 -6.33 -21.05
C VAL A 55 -23.77 -7.33 -21.32
N VAL A 56 -24.04 -8.25 -20.37
CA VAL A 56 -25.09 -9.27 -20.53
C VAL A 56 -26.48 -8.70 -20.30
N GLY A 57 -26.61 -7.67 -19.46
CA GLY A 57 -27.88 -7.04 -19.11
C GLY A 57 -28.67 -6.52 -20.32
N ASP A 58 -27.99 -6.16 -21.40
CA ASP A 58 -28.60 -5.75 -22.67
C ASP A 58 -29.38 -6.89 -23.37
N TYR A 59 -29.20 -8.16 -22.94
CA TYR A 59 -29.79 -9.35 -23.57
C TYR A 59 -30.54 -10.28 -22.62
N LYS A 60 -30.11 -10.38 -21.35
CA LYS A 60 -30.66 -11.29 -20.33
C LYS A 60 -30.82 -10.54 -19.00
N SER A 61 -31.92 -9.80 -18.88
CA SER A 61 -32.12 -8.85 -17.78
C SER A 61 -32.15 -9.48 -16.39
N SER A 62 -32.86 -10.59 -16.17
CA SER A 62 -33.07 -11.15 -14.82
C SER A 62 -31.79 -11.62 -14.13
N GLN A 63 -31.00 -12.48 -14.78
CA GLN A 63 -29.75 -13.00 -14.21
C GLN A 63 -28.68 -11.91 -14.06
N ALA A 64 -28.60 -11.01 -15.05
CA ALA A 64 -27.67 -9.89 -14.99
C ALA A 64 -28.00 -8.91 -13.86
N SER A 65 -29.29 -8.71 -13.52
CA SER A 65 -29.68 -7.88 -12.37
C SER A 65 -29.12 -8.42 -11.06
N ILE A 66 -29.23 -9.73 -10.82
CA ILE A 66 -28.69 -10.36 -9.60
C ILE A 66 -27.17 -10.14 -9.49
N TRP A 67 -26.44 -10.29 -10.61
CA TRP A 67 -25.00 -10.06 -10.62
C TRP A 67 -24.64 -8.59 -10.35
N LYS A 68 -25.40 -7.64 -10.91
CA LYS A 68 -25.23 -6.21 -10.64
C LYS A 68 -25.47 -5.91 -9.17
N GLU A 69 -26.55 -6.41 -8.59
CA GLU A 69 -26.92 -6.19 -7.20
C GLU A 69 -25.81 -6.63 -6.24
N ILE A 70 -25.27 -7.86 -6.40
CA ILE A 70 -24.18 -8.33 -5.56
C ILE A 70 -22.91 -7.50 -5.74
N ALA A 71 -22.52 -7.20 -6.98
CA ALA A 71 -21.30 -6.43 -7.22
C ALA A 71 -21.42 -5.00 -6.67
N ILE A 72 -22.60 -4.37 -6.79
CA ILE A 72 -22.88 -3.05 -6.23
C ILE A 72 -22.89 -3.12 -4.71
N ASP A 73 -23.63 -4.04 -4.08
CA ASP A 73 -23.70 -4.15 -2.61
C ASP A 73 -22.31 -4.29 -1.97
N VAL A 74 -21.46 -5.16 -2.52
CA VAL A 74 -20.12 -5.35 -1.97
C VAL A 74 -19.23 -4.14 -2.21
N MET A 75 -19.28 -3.52 -3.40
CA MET A 75 -18.47 -2.34 -3.68
C MET A 75 -18.94 -1.09 -2.92
N GLU A 76 -20.24 -0.94 -2.65
CA GLU A 76 -20.75 0.14 -1.80
C GLU A 76 -20.27 0.00 -0.36
N LYS A 77 -20.22 -1.23 0.18
CA LYS A 77 -19.58 -1.50 1.47
C LYS A 77 -18.09 -1.17 1.45
N THR A 78 -17.38 -1.48 0.37
CA THR A 78 -15.98 -1.06 0.17
C THR A 78 -15.85 0.47 0.18
N MET A 79 -16.68 1.20 -0.57
CA MET A 79 -16.64 2.67 -0.62
C MET A 79 -16.96 3.30 0.74
N PHE A 80 -17.91 2.71 1.47
CA PHE A 80 -18.24 3.10 2.84
C PHE A 80 -17.03 2.91 3.78
N LEU A 81 -16.37 1.76 3.75
CA LEU A 81 -15.18 1.49 4.58
C LEU A 81 -14.02 2.40 4.22
N LEU A 82 -13.77 2.64 2.93
CA LEU A 82 -12.74 3.58 2.47
C LEU A 82 -12.97 4.99 3.03
N ASN A 83 -14.22 5.39 3.27
CA ASN A 83 -14.49 6.71 3.83
C ASN A 83 -13.94 6.91 5.26
N HIS A 84 -13.63 5.81 5.97
CA HIS A 84 -12.91 5.84 7.25
C HIS A 84 -11.38 5.99 7.10
N VAL A 85 -10.84 5.73 5.90
CA VAL A 85 -9.43 5.91 5.60
C VAL A 85 -9.18 7.35 5.17
N VAL A 86 -8.86 8.19 6.17
CA VAL A 86 -8.82 9.65 6.04
C VAL A 86 -7.53 10.21 5.41
N ASP A 87 -6.50 9.38 5.21
CA ASP A 87 -5.22 9.79 4.64
C ASP A 87 -5.02 9.31 3.19
N GLY A 88 -6.04 8.68 2.60
CA GLY A 88 -6.01 8.19 1.22
C GLY A 88 -5.12 6.96 0.99
N SER A 89 -4.57 6.36 2.06
CA SER A 89 -3.68 5.20 1.96
C SER A 89 -4.43 3.89 1.71
N LEU A 90 -3.68 2.83 1.43
CA LEU A 90 -4.15 1.44 1.46
C LEU A 90 -3.08 0.62 2.19
N ASP A 91 -3.51 -0.25 3.09
CA ASP A 91 -2.66 -0.99 4.02
C ASP A 91 -1.72 -1.99 3.31
N GLU A 92 -2.16 -2.55 2.17
CA GLU A 92 -1.37 -3.44 1.32
C GLU A 92 -0.17 -2.74 0.61
N GLY A 93 0.08 -1.47 0.90
CA GLY A 93 1.19 -0.70 0.34
C GLY A 93 0.92 -0.18 -1.08
N VAL A 94 1.91 0.52 -1.65
CA VAL A 94 1.70 1.31 -2.88
C VAL A 94 1.49 0.43 -4.11
N ALA A 95 2.18 -0.70 -4.19
CA ALA A 95 2.08 -1.61 -5.33
C ALA A 95 0.71 -2.30 -5.37
N TYR A 96 0.29 -2.99 -4.31
CA TYR A 96 -1.07 -3.56 -4.24
C TYR A 96 -2.15 -2.50 -4.14
N GLY A 97 -1.87 -1.35 -3.52
CA GLY A 97 -2.76 -0.20 -3.53
C GLY A 97 -3.08 0.28 -4.96
N SER A 98 -2.11 0.25 -5.89
CA SER A 98 -2.37 0.51 -7.31
C SER A 98 -3.28 -0.54 -7.97
N TYR A 99 -3.21 -1.79 -7.52
CA TYR A 99 -4.08 -2.88 -7.94
C TYR A 99 -5.53 -2.60 -7.50
N THR A 100 -5.74 -2.32 -6.21
CA THR A 100 -7.06 -2.02 -5.65
C THR A 100 -7.65 -0.75 -6.25
N ALA A 101 -6.87 0.34 -6.32
CA ALA A 101 -7.30 1.63 -6.85
C ALA A 101 -7.68 1.58 -8.34
N LYS A 102 -7.06 0.71 -9.15
CA LYS A 102 -7.49 0.46 -10.53
C LYS A 102 -8.96 0.04 -10.59
N SER A 103 -9.36 -0.87 -9.71
CA SER A 103 -10.73 -1.39 -9.67
C SER A 103 -11.69 -0.38 -9.04
N ILE A 104 -11.28 0.32 -7.97
CA ILE A 104 -12.09 1.37 -7.33
C ILE A 104 -12.42 2.51 -8.31
N THR A 105 -11.43 3.03 -9.05
CA THR A 105 -11.66 4.11 -10.01
C THR A 105 -12.60 3.69 -11.15
N GLN A 106 -12.50 2.45 -11.62
CA GLN A 106 -13.47 1.88 -12.57
C GLN A 106 -14.87 1.77 -11.95
N TYR A 107 -14.97 1.35 -10.69
CA TYR A 107 -16.25 1.28 -9.99
C TYR A 107 -16.92 2.64 -9.92
N VAL A 108 -16.22 3.65 -9.40
CA VAL A 108 -16.76 5.00 -9.22
C VAL A 108 -17.25 5.55 -10.57
N PHE A 109 -16.47 5.37 -11.63
CA PHE A 109 -16.88 5.79 -12.98
C PHE A 109 -18.14 5.05 -13.47
N LEU A 110 -18.15 3.72 -13.39
CA LEU A 110 -19.25 2.89 -13.89
C LEU A 110 -20.52 3.09 -13.06
N ALA A 111 -20.39 3.22 -11.74
CA ALA A 111 -21.49 3.41 -10.81
C ALA A 111 -22.22 4.73 -11.07
N GLN A 112 -21.46 5.82 -11.24
CA GLN A 112 -22.02 7.10 -11.63
C GLN A 112 -22.68 7.02 -13.01
N ARG A 113 -21.98 6.45 -14.00
CA ARG A 113 -22.43 6.41 -15.40
C ARG A 113 -23.70 5.59 -15.60
N HIS A 114 -23.79 4.43 -14.97
CA HIS A 114 -24.84 3.45 -15.26
C HIS A 114 -25.97 3.44 -14.23
N PHE A 115 -25.71 3.91 -13.00
CA PHE A 115 -26.67 3.84 -11.89
C PHE A 115 -26.91 5.19 -11.21
N GLY A 116 -26.17 6.25 -11.57
CA GLY A 116 -26.28 7.55 -10.92
C GLY A 116 -25.77 7.57 -9.47
N ILE A 117 -25.00 6.56 -9.06
CA ILE A 117 -24.42 6.47 -7.71
C ILE A 117 -23.14 7.30 -7.68
N ASN A 118 -23.13 8.35 -6.85
CA ASN A 118 -22.05 9.34 -6.80
C ASN A 118 -21.12 9.13 -5.59
N HIS A 119 -19.84 8.95 -5.85
CA HIS A 119 -18.78 8.83 -4.82
C HIS A 119 -17.73 9.93 -4.86
N LEU A 120 -17.88 10.96 -5.68
CA LEU A 120 -16.84 11.97 -5.91
C LEU A 120 -16.45 12.76 -4.64
N GLU A 121 -17.31 12.74 -3.61
CA GLU A 121 -17.06 13.41 -2.33
C GLU A 121 -16.40 12.52 -1.26
N ASN A 122 -16.11 11.26 -1.57
CA ASN A 122 -15.50 10.30 -0.63
C ASN A 122 -14.14 10.80 -0.11
N ASN A 123 -13.94 10.70 1.22
CA ASN A 123 -12.74 11.21 1.89
C ASN A 123 -11.46 10.58 1.36
N TRP A 124 -11.46 9.27 1.12
CA TRP A 124 -10.30 8.57 0.60
C TRP A 124 -9.94 9.05 -0.80
N LEU A 125 -10.91 9.21 -1.71
CA LEU A 125 -10.65 9.70 -3.08
C LEU A 125 -9.99 11.08 -3.09
N LYS A 126 -10.45 11.99 -2.20
CA LYS A 126 -9.89 13.34 -2.08
C LYS A 126 -8.43 13.33 -1.62
N MET A 127 -8.03 12.32 -0.85
CA MET A 127 -6.69 12.21 -0.28
C MET A 127 -5.77 11.28 -1.07
N HIS A 128 -6.31 10.39 -1.91
CA HIS A 128 -5.55 9.31 -2.57
C HIS A 128 -4.43 9.80 -3.51
N PHE A 129 -4.52 11.04 -4.01
CA PHE A 129 -3.40 11.66 -4.74
C PHE A 129 -2.12 11.68 -3.91
N TRP A 130 -2.23 12.03 -2.61
CA TRP A 130 -1.10 12.12 -1.70
C TRP A 130 -0.49 10.75 -1.41
N PHE A 131 -1.27 9.68 -1.47
CA PHE A 131 -0.72 8.33 -1.39
C PHE A 131 0.26 8.04 -2.53
N TYR A 132 -0.02 8.47 -3.77
CA TYR A 132 0.95 8.30 -4.86
C TYR A 132 2.09 9.32 -4.84
N TYR A 133 1.79 10.59 -4.52
CA TYR A 133 2.79 11.66 -4.53
C TYR A 133 3.79 11.51 -3.37
N SER A 134 3.28 11.32 -2.15
CA SER A 134 4.09 11.33 -0.92
C SER A 134 4.84 10.02 -0.66
N THR A 135 4.66 8.99 -1.47
CA THR A 135 5.43 7.72 -1.37
C THR A 135 6.42 7.54 -2.52
N LEU A 136 6.57 8.53 -3.40
CA LEU A 136 7.42 8.46 -4.59
C LEU A 136 8.82 8.98 -4.28
N LEU A 137 9.83 8.15 -4.48
CA LEU A 137 11.23 8.54 -4.26
C LEU A 137 11.70 9.54 -5.34
N PRO A 138 12.77 10.31 -5.04
CA PRO A 138 13.40 11.21 -6.00
C PRO A 138 13.66 10.55 -7.35
N GLY A 139 13.24 11.21 -8.43
CA GLY A 139 13.40 10.69 -9.80
C GLY A 139 12.19 9.97 -10.39
N TYR A 140 11.09 9.85 -9.63
CA TYR A 140 9.79 9.41 -10.15
C TYR A 140 9.74 7.95 -10.66
N GLN A 141 10.67 7.10 -10.20
CA GLN A 141 10.79 5.71 -10.67
C GLN A 141 10.43 4.64 -9.64
N ARG A 142 10.64 4.94 -8.35
CA ARG A 142 10.51 4.00 -7.24
C ARG A 142 9.54 4.51 -6.19
N THR A 143 8.80 3.60 -5.57
CA THR A 143 7.97 3.92 -4.41
C THR A 143 8.64 3.42 -3.13
N VAL A 144 8.08 3.80 -1.98
CA VAL A 144 8.62 3.46 -0.65
C VAL A 144 8.82 1.95 -0.42
N GLY A 145 8.06 1.08 -1.11
CA GLY A 145 8.28 -0.37 -1.11
C GLY A 145 7.79 -1.11 0.15
N ILE A 146 7.00 -0.47 1.01
CA ILE A 146 6.37 -1.08 2.20
C ILE A 146 5.37 -2.17 1.79
N ALA A 147 5.29 -3.23 2.60
CA ALA A 147 4.49 -4.44 2.38
C ALA A 147 4.92 -5.22 1.13
N ASP A 148 4.17 -6.26 0.75
CA ASP A 148 4.45 -6.99 -0.49
C ASP A 148 4.41 -6.04 -1.70
N SER A 149 5.56 -5.73 -2.25
CA SER A 149 5.68 -4.70 -3.27
C SER A 149 6.60 -5.13 -4.41
N ASN A 150 6.43 -4.52 -5.59
CA ASN A 150 7.53 -4.39 -6.53
C ASN A 150 8.26 -3.06 -6.26
N TYR A 151 9.20 -2.66 -7.14
CA TYR A 151 9.91 -1.39 -6.98
C TYR A 151 9.01 -0.14 -7.06
N ASN A 152 7.77 -0.25 -7.56
CA ASN A 152 6.90 0.90 -7.80
C ASN A 152 5.39 0.62 -7.69
N TRP A 153 4.74 0.26 -8.79
CA TRP A 153 3.31 0.00 -8.90
C TRP A 153 3.05 -1.25 -9.72
N PHE A 154 2.00 -2.02 -9.39
CA PHE A 154 1.57 -3.13 -10.24
C PHE A 154 0.74 -2.68 -11.43
N TYR A 155 -0.09 -1.63 -11.29
CA TYR A 155 -1.02 -1.17 -12.33
C TYR A 155 -1.00 0.35 -12.45
N GLY A 156 -0.80 0.87 -13.66
CA GLY A 156 -0.68 2.32 -13.89
C GLY A 156 0.64 2.90 -13.35
N PRO A 157 0.61 3.92 -12.46
CA PRO A 157 -0.56 4.54 -11.81
C PRO A 157 -1.16 5.72 -12.60
N GLU A 158 -0.68 5.99 -13.83
CA GLU A 158 -1.11 7.14 -14.64
C GLU A 158 -2.63 7.16 -14.79
N SER A 159 -3.26 6.03 -15.12
CA SER A 159 -4.72 5.95 -15.24
C SER A 159 -5.46 6.42 -14.00
N GLN A 160 -4.98 6.05 -12.80
CA GLN A 160 -5.59 6.43 -11.53
C GLN A 160 -5.36 7.92 -11.25
N LEU A 161 -4.16 8.44 -11.52
CA LEU A 161 -3.84 9.86 -11.37
C LEU A 161 -4.66 10.76 -12.30
N ILE A 162 -4.81 10.35 -13.56
CA ILE A 162 -5.65 11.03 -14.53
C ILE A 162 -7.13 11.02 -14.09
N PHE A 163 -7.63 9.88 -13.58
CA PHE A 163 -8.97 9.81 -13.00
C PHE A 163 -9.14 10.81 -11.85
N LEU A 164 -8.20 10.82 -10.90
CA LEU A 164 -8.25 11.72 -9.75
C LEU A 164 -8.26 13.19 -10.20
N ASP A 165 -7.45 13.57 -11.18
CA ASP A 165 -7.43 14.95 -11.67
C ASP A 165 -8.75 15.33 -12.36
N THR A 166 -9.22 14.50 -13.28
CA THR A 166 -10.44 14.78 -14.06
C THR A 166 -11.69 14.85 -13.18
N PHE A 167 -11.83 13.96 -12.20
CA PHE A 167 -13.08 13.80 -11.47
C PHE A 167 -13.05 14.36 -10.05
N ILE A 168 -11.87 14.46 -9.42
CA ILE A 168 -11.74 14.82 -7.99
C ILE A 168 -11.00 16.15 -7.81
N LEU A 169 -9.71 16.23 -8.18
CA LEU A 169 -8.84 17.37 -7.86
C LEU A 169 -9.08 18.59 -8.75
N LYS A 170 -9.23 18.37 -10.06
CA LYS A 170 -9.48 19.39 -11.10
C LYS A 170 -8.49 20.56 -11.06
N ASN A 171 -7.22 20.27 -10.83
CA ASN A 171 -6.20 21.30 -10.62
C ASN A 171 -4.91 21.08 -11.45
N GLY A 172 -4.78 19.96 -12.15
CA GLY A 172 -3.63 19.65 -13.01
C GLY A 172 -2.55 18.80 -12.35
N ALA A 173 -2.65 18.54 -11.04
CA ALA A 173 -1.63 17.81 -10.27
C ALA A 173 -1.52 16.34 -10.65
N GLY A 174 -2.65 15.67 -10.90
CA GLY A 174 -2.67 14.28 -11.34
C GLY A 174 -2.11 14.13 -12.76
N ASN A 175 -2.50 15.02 -13.67
CA ASN A 175 -1.95 15.11 -15.03
C ASN A 175 -0.44 15.32 -15.02
N TRP A 176 0.05 16.20 -14.14
CA TRP A 176 1.48 16.45 -13.98
C TRP A 176 2.24 15.24 -13.46
N LEU A 177 1.76 14.62 -12.38
CA LEU A 177 2.46 13.48 -11.79
C LEU A 177 2.47 12.27 -12.73
N ALA A 178 1.36 12.01 -13.42
CA ALA A 178 1.29 10.99 -14.47
C ALA A 178 2.31 11.27 -15.59
N GLY A 179 2.46 12.54 -15.99
CA GLY A 179 3.48 12.98 -16.93
C GLY A 179 4.91 12.72 -16.46
N GLN A 180 5.22 13.02 -15.19
CA GLN A 180 6.54 12.75 -14.61
C GLN A 180 6.84 11.26 -14.58
N ILE A 181 5.91 10.43 -14.11
CA ILE A 181 6.09 8.98 -14.02
C ILE A 181 6.28 8.39 -15.43
N ARG A 182 5.44 8.78 -16.40
CA ARG A 182 5.55 8.30 -17.78
C ARG A 182 6.90 8.68 -18.40
N LYS A 183 7.36 9.91 -18.18
CA LYS A 183 8.64 10.42 -18.69
C LYS A 183 9.84 9.64 -18.13
N HIS A 184 9.79 9.28 -16.84
CA HIS A 184 10.91 8.64 -16.15
C HIS A 184 10.80 7.13 -16.04
N ARG A 185 9.73 6.51 -16.56
CA ARG A 185 9.49 5.07 -16.49
C ARG A 185 10.73 4.26 -16.92
N PRO A 186 11.23 3.31 -16.09
CA PRO A 186 12.40 2.50 -16.42
C PRO A 186 12.22 1.73 -17.72
N LYS A 187 13.29 1.69 -18.54
CA LYS A 187 13.30 0.99 -19.84
C LYS A 187 13.99 -0.37 -19.76
N ASP A 188 14.83 -0.56 -18.74
CA ASP A 188 15.65 -1.72 -18.47
C ASP A 188 15.84 -1.91 -16.96
N GLY A 189 16.38 -3.07 -16.58
CA GLY A 189 16.62 -3.43 -15.19
C GLY A 189 15.40 -3.93 -14.41
N PRO A 190 15.54 -4.11 -13.09
CA PRO A 190 14.55 -4.81 -12.26
C PRO A 190 13.27 -4.00 -11.98
N MET A 191 13.26 -2.71 -12.34
CA MET A 191 12.13 -1.81 -12.12
C MET A 191 11.16 -1.72 -13.31
N VAL A 192 11.44 -2.43 -14.41
CA VAL A 192 10.58 -2.41 -15.60
C VAL A 192 9.23 -3.05 -15.28
N PRO A 193 8.10 -2.45 -15.68
CA PRO A 193 6.79 -3.05 -15.44
C PRO A 193 6.65 -4.38 -16.19
N SER A 194 6.12 -5.38 -15.51
CA SER A 194 5.91 -6.73 -16.05
C SER A 194 5.09 -6.71 -17.34
N VAL A 195 5.42 -7.61 -18.27
CA VAL A 195 4.69 -7.78 -19.54
C VAL A 195 3.19 -8.06 -19.30
N ALA A 196 2.85 -8.73 -18.21
CA ALA A 196 1.45 -9.04 -17.85
C ALA A 196 0.65 -7.82 -17.37
N GLN A 197 1.32 -6.73 -17.00
CA GLN A 197 0.71 -5.60 -16.30
C GLN A 197 0.82 -4.28 -17.07
N ARG A 198 1.94 -4.06 -17.76
CA ARG A 198 2.37 -2.75 -18.30
C ARG A 198 1.40 -2.01 -19.22
N TRP A 199 0.45 -2.70 -19.85
CA TRP A 199 -0.52 -2.11 -20.79
C TRP A 199 -1.98 -2.18 -20.31
N SER A 200 -2.22 -2.73 -19.12
CA SER A 200 -3.55 -3.07 -18.64
C SER A 200 -4.47 -1.85 -18.42
N THR A 201 -3.92 -0.67 -18.14
CA THR A 201 -4.66 0.54 -17.79
C THR A 201 -4.58 1.65 -18.84
N LEU A 202 -3.90 1.41 -19.98
CA LEU A 202 -3.75 2.43 -21.05
C LEU A 202 -5.09 2.91 -21.60
N HIS A 203 -6.08 2.01 -21.67
CA HIS A 203 -7.40 2.33 -22.20
C HIS A 203 -8.19 3.26 -21.27
N THR A 204 -8.15 3.04 -19.95
CA THR A 204 -8.80 3.92 -18.97
C THR A 204 -8.06 5.23 -18.81
N GLU A 205 -6.72 5.22 -18.88
CA GLU A 205 -5.91 6.43 -18.92
C GLU A 205 -6.32 7.34 -20.09
N TYR A 206 -6.45 6.77 -21.29
CA TYR A 206 -6.91 7.52 -22.47
C TYR A 206 -8.34 8.03 -22.30
N LEU A 207 -9.27 7.20 -21.81
CA LEU A 207 -10.69 7.57 -21.68
C LEU A 207 -10.95 8.64 -20.63
N TRP A 208 -10.15 8.67 -19.56
CA TRP A 208 -10.35 9.60 -18.45
C TRP A 208 -9.54 10.88 -18.57
N TYR A 209 -8.61 10.97 -19.53
CA TYR A 209 -7.81 12.17 -19.72
C TYR A 209 -8.68 13.37 -20.12
N ASN A 210 -8.60 14.44 -19.31
CA ASN A 210 -9.20 15.72 -19.63
C ASN A 210 -8.12 16.71 -20.13
N PRO A 211 -8.08 17.04 -21.43
CA PRO A 211 -7.10 17.97 -21.99
C PRO A 211 -7.32 19.43 -21.56
N GLU A 212 -8.48 19.78 -21.01
CA GLU A 212 -8.77 21.14 -20.53
C GLU A 212 -8.07 21.46 -19.21
N LEU A 213 -7.60 20.42 -18.48
CA LEU A 213 -6.83 20.58 -17.24
C LEU A 213 -5.32 20.68 -17.55
N PRO A 214 -4.72 21.87 -17.44
CA PRO A 214 -3.30 22.04 -17.71
C PRO A 214 -2.46 21.29 -16.68
N SER A 215 -1.44 20.57 -17.15
CA SER A 215 -0.47 19.87 -16.29
C SER A 215 0.28 20.86 -15.39
N ARG A 216 0.08 20.76 -14.08
CA ARG A 216 0.68 21.65 -13.07
C ARG A 216 1.11 20.86 -11.84
N PRO A 217 2.33 21.06 -11.31
CA PRO A 217 2.73 20.43 -10.06
C PRO A 217 1.86 20.92 -8.88
N PRO A 218 1.83 20.17 -7.76
CA PRO A 218 1.36 20.71 -6.48
C PRO A 218 2.05 22.03 -6.13
N ALA A 219 1.35 22.92 -5.42
CA ALA A 219 1.81 24.28 -5.15
C ALA A 219 3.15 24.36 -4.39
N ASP A 220 3.48 23.32 -3.62
CA ASP A 220 4.68 23.20 -2.80
C ASP A 220 5.74 22.26 -3.39
N HIS A 221 5.55 21.81 -4.63
CA HIS A 221 6.53 20.97 -5.31
C HIS A 221 7.90 21.65 -5.39
N GLY A 222 8.96 20.85 -5.22
CA GLY A 222 10.34 21.34 -5.16
C GLY A 222 10.82 21.66 -3.75
N THR A 223 9.92 21.73 -2.76
CA THR A 223 10.28 21.86 -1.34
C THR A 223 10.16 20.51 -0.64
N PRO A 224 11.22 19.98 -0.02
CA PRO A 224 11.12 18.77 0.80
C PRO A 224 10.15 18.97 1.97
N LYS A 225 9.16 18.07 2.07
CA LYS A 225 8.13 18.12 3.11
C LYS A 225 7.89 16.76 3.71
N MET A 226 7.59 16.78 5.01
CA MET A 226 7.07 15.64 5.73
C MET A 226 5.59 15.42 5.40
N HIS A 227 5.21 14.16 5.23
CA HIS A 227 3.82 13.73 5.11
C HIS A 227 3.55 12.60 6.12
N LEU A 228 2.43 12.68 6.83
CA LEU A 228 1.98 11.67 7.79
C LEU A 228 0.70 11.00 7.29
N PHE A 229 0.78 9.70 7.03
CA PHE A 229 -0.35 8.82 6.80
C PHE A 229 -0.84 8.28 8.15
N SER A 230 -1.78 8.99 8.76
CA SER A 230 -2.27 8.70 10.12
C SER A 230 -3.07 7.41 10.24
N ASN A 231 -3.69 6.94 9.15
CA ASN A 231 -4.34 5.65 9.08
C ASN A 231 -3.31 4.54 8.84
N TRP A 232 -2.38 4.74 7.89
CA TRP A 232 -1.37 3.73 7.55
C TRP A 232 -0.33 3.54 8.65
N GLY A 233 -0.04 4.60 9.42
CA GLY A 233 1.08 4.64 10.36
C GLY A 233 2.42 4.82 9.65
N VAL A 234 2.47 5.67 8.61
CA VAL A 234 3.69 5.93 7.83
C VAL A 234 4.00 7.42 7.79
N VAL A 235 5.26 7.77 8.03
CA VAL A 235 5.81 9.09 7.74
C VAL A 235 6.72 8.99 6.51
N THR A 236 6.63 9.97 5.61
CA THR A 236 7.59 10.16 4.53
C THR A 236 8.12 11.59 4.51
N TYR A 237 9.28 11.78 3.92
CA TYR A 237 9.88 13.11 3.70
C TYR A 237 10.54 13.18 2.33
N GLY A 238 10.45 14.34 1.67
CA GLY A 238 11.16 14.61 0.41
C GLY A 238 10.64 13.82 -0.80
N ALA A 239 9.38 13.40 -0.74
CA ALA A 239 8.72 12.67 -1.79
C ALA A 239 8.38 13.52 -3.02
N GLY A 240 8.26 12.87 -4.18
CA GLY A 240 7.83 13.50 -5.43
C GLY A 240 8.83 14.52 -6.01
N LEU A 241 10.08 14.52 -5.55
CA LEU A 241 11.15 15.42 -6.00
C LEU A 241 11.93 14.85 -7.20
N PRO A 242 12.64 15.69 -7.98
CA PRO A 242 13.61 15.20 -8.96
C PRO A 242 14.87 14.66 -8.26
N ILE A 243 15.69 13.88 -8.96
CA ILE A 243 17.04 13.51 -8.46
C ILE A 243 17.89 14.77 -8.39
N SER A 244 18.48 15.03 -7.22
CA SER A 244 19.49 16.08 -7.02
C SER A 244 20.37 15.73 -5.82
N GLN A 245 21.52 16.40 -5.70
CA GLN A 245 22.44 16.21 -4.57
C GLN A 245 21.88 16.66 -3.22
N THR A 246 20.73 17.32 -3.19
CA THR A 246 20.11 17.84 -1.97
C THR A 246 18.75 17.20 -1.68
N ASN A 247 18.20 16.45 -2.64
CA ASN A 247 16.87 15.86 -2.51
C ASN A 247 16.99 14.48 -1.88
N THR A 248 16.58 14.40 -0.62
CA THR A 248 16.65 13.18 0.18
C THR A 248 15.26 12.68 0.47
N PHE A 249 15.11 11.37 0.38
CA PHE A 249 13.90 10.69 0.83
C PHE A 249 14.19 9.85 2.05
N PHE A 250 13.27 9.84 3.00
CA PHE A 250 13.24 8.82 4.03
C PHE A 250 11.78 8.50 4.36
N SER A 251 11.55 7.30 4.89
CA SER A 251 10.26 6.90 5.43
C SER A 251 10.42 6.21 6.78
N PHE A 252 9.38 6.21 7.59
CA PHE A 252 9.29 5.47 8.85
C PHE A 252 7.89 4.87 8.98
N LYS A 253 7.77 3.59 9.31
CA LYS A 253 6.49 2.91 9.54
C LYS A 253 6.39 2.47 11.00
N SER A 254 5.29 2.84 11.65
CA SER A 254 4.85 2.23 12.92
C SER A 254 3.36 2.47 13.07
N GLY A 255 2.57 1.44 12.80
CA GLY A 255 1.12 1.54 12.64
C GLY A 255 0.37 0.28 13.05
N LYS A 256 -0.96 0.39 13.05
CA LYS A 256 -1.86 -0.72 13.35
C LYS A 256 -1.99 -1.65 12.15
N LEU A 257 -2.08 -2.95 12.39
CA LEU A 257 -2.36 -3.95 11.36
C LEU A 257 -3.67 -3.62 10.60
N GLY A 258 -3.64 -3.68 9.27
CA GLY A 258 -4.72 -3.27 8.36
C GLY A 258 -4.92 -1.76 8.25
N GLY A 259 -4.08 -0.95 8.90
CA GLY A 259 -4.31 0.47 9.13
C GLY A 259 -5.37 0.75 10.20
N ARG A 260 -5.31 1.95 10.78
CA ARG A 260 -6.11 2.36 11.95
C ARG A 260 -7.62 2.13 11.76
N ALA A 261 -8.17 2.46 10.61
CA ALA A 261 -9.60 2.31 10.31
C ALA A 261 -10.04 0.84 10.36
N VAL A 262 -9.32 -0.06 9.68
CA VAL A 262 -9.64 -1.50 9.69
C VAL A 262 -9.45 -2.05 11.09
N TYR A 263 -8.31 -1.76 11.72
CA TYR A 263 -8.02 -2.21 13.07
C TYR A 263 -9.13 -1.81 14.04
N ASP A 264 -9.49 -0.53 14.10
CA ASP A 264 -10.50 -0.03 15.02
C ASP A 264 -11.89 -0.62 14.71
N ILE A 265 -12.24 -0.82 13.43
CA ILE A 265 -13.50 -1.49 13.04
C ILE A 265 -13.52 -2.95 13.50
N VAL A 266 -12.41 -3.68 13.37
CA VAL A 266 -12.32 -5.08 13.80
C VAL A 266 -12.46 -5.20 15.32
N HIS A 267 -11.82 -4.31 16.07
CA HIS A 267 -11.77 -4.38 17.54
C HIS A 267 -13.00 -3.78 18.21
N PHE A 268 -13.56 -2.69 17.69
CA PHE A 268 -14.77 -2.07 18.24
C PHE A 268 -16.06 -2.64 17.68
N GLN A 269 -15.99 -3.37 16.56
CA GLN A 269 -17.14 -4.01 15.89
C GLN A 269 -18.35 -3.08 15.69
N PRO A 270 -18.19 -1.86 15.14
CA PRO A 270 -19.28 -0.91 15.02
C PRO A 270 -20.33 -1.32 13.98
N TYR A 271 -20.05 -2.33 13.14
CA TYR A 271 -20.88 -2.72 12.00
C TYR A 271 -21.25 -4.20 12.06
N SER A 272 -22.54 -4.49 12.10
CA SER A 272 -23.08 -5.87 12.20
C SER A 272 -22.77 -6.78 11.00
N TRP A 273 -22.38 -6.20 9.87
CA TRP A 273 -22.02 -6.91 8.65
C TRP A 273 -20.51 -7.17 8.51
N VAL A 274 -19.71 -6.74 9.47
CA VAL A 274 -18.27 -7.01 9.56
C VAL A 274 -18.01 -8.09 10.61
N ASP A 275 -17.48 -9.25 10.21
CA ASP A 275 -17.15 -10.40 11.08
C ASP A 275 -15.66 -10.36 11.48
N GLY A 276 -15.26 -9.29 12.17
CA GLY A 276 -13.88 -9.06 12.60
C GLY A 276 -12.84 -9.29 11.49
N TRP A 277 -11.73 -9.95 11.83
CA TRP A 277 -10.65 -10.26 10.87
C TRP A 277 -11.06 -11.19 9.71
N ARG A 278 -12.22 -11.87 9.76
CA ARG A 278 -12.71 -12.68 8.63
C ARG A 278 -13.22 -11.80 7.49
N SER A 279 -13.54 -10.55 7.79
CA SER A 279 -13.97 -9.53 6.82
C SER A 279 -12.82 -8.74 6.19
N PHE A 280 -11.57 -9.01 6.57
CA PHE A 280 -10.37 -8.33 6.04
C PHE A 280 -9.24 -9.33 5.77
N ASN A 281 -8.16 -8.86 5.14
CA ASN A 281 -7.01 -9.70 4.83
C ASN A 281 -5.73 -8.86 4.76
N PRO A 282 -4.99 -8.70 5.87
CA PRO A 282 -3.69 -8.05 5.89
C PRO A 282 -2.54 -9.02 5.54
N GLY A 283 -2.80 -10.12 4.82
CA GLY A 283 -1.79 -11.15 4.54
C GLY A 283 -0.58 -10.66 3.73
N HIS A 284 -0.74 -9.54 3.01
CA HIS A 284 0.30 -8.86 2.25
C HIS A 284 1.13 -7.87 3.09
N GLU A 285 0.71 -7.55 4.32
CA GLU A 285 1.53 -6.77 5.24
C GLU A 285 2.75 -7.55 5.73
N HIS A 286 3.75 -6.82 6.22
CA HIS A 286 4.99 -7.37 6.74
C HIS A 286 5.08 -7.19 8.27
N PRO A 287 5.88 -8.03 8.95
CA PRO A 287 6.33 -7.77 10.32
C PRO A 287 7.41 -6.67 10.32
N ASP A 288 6.99 -5.43 10.09
CA ASP A 288 7.84 -4.28 9.74
C ASP A 288 7.59 -3.02 10.61
N GLN A 289 6.96 -3.16 11.79
CA GLN A 289 6.72 -1.98 12.64
C GLN A 289 8.05 -1.43 13.18
N ASN A 290 8.18 -0.10 13.24
CA ASN A 290 9.45 0.63 13.40
C ASN A 290 10.48 0.45 12.26
N SER A 291 10.08 -0.01 11.07
CA SER A 291 10.96 0.01 9.90
C SER A 291 11.17 1.43 9.38
N PHE A 292 12.25 1.61 8.61
CA PHE A 292 12.51 2.85 7.90
C PHE A 292 13.23 2.60 6.58
N THR A 293 13.16 3.58 5.69
CA THR A 293 14.00 3.66 4.49
C THR A 293 14.75 4.98 4.46
N PHE A 294 15.89 5.00 3.77
CA PHE A 294 16.70 6.20 3.63
C PHE A 294 17.39 6.22 2.26
N ALA A 295 17.13 7.28 1.51
CA ALA A 295 17.68 7.51 0.18
C ALA A 295 18.28 8.93 0.10
N PRO A 296 19.47 9.15 0.68
CA PRO A 296 20.15 10.44 0.61
C PRO A 296 20.47 10.77 -0.84
N ASN A 297 20.25 12.04 -1.24
CA ASN A 297 20.56 12.53 -2.60
C ASN A 297 19.81 11.75 -3.71
N GLY A 298 18.69 11.11 -3.37
CA GLY A 298 17.93 10.24 -4.25
C GLY A 298 18.54 8.86 -4.48
N GLN A 299 19.68 8.54 -3.87
CA GLN A 299 20.32 7.23 -3.95
C GLN A 299 19.86 6.36 -2.78
N VAL A 300 19.26 5.21 -3.09
CA VAL A 300 18.76 4.27 -2.08
C VAL A 300 19.92 3.69 -1.27
N PHE A 301 19.91 3.95 0.04
CA PHE A 301 20.93 3.47 0.98
C PHE A 301 20.37 2.41 1.94
N VAL A 302 19.21 2.68 2.55
CA VAL A 302 18.42 1.69 3.29
C VAL A 302 17.09 1.51 2.55
N SER A 303 16.82 0.32 2.05
CA SER A 303 15.62 -0.02 1.28
C SER A 303 14.72 -0.99 2.03
N GLU A 304 13.44 -1.05 1.65
CA GLU A 304 12.60 -2.21 1.94
C GLU A 304 13.06 -3.44 1.14
N ALA A 305 12.62 -4.63 1.53
CA ALA A 305 12.96 -5.89 0.88
C ALA A 305 12.02 -6.30 -0.26
N LEU A 306 10.95 -5.53 -0.52
CA LEU A 306 9.91 -5.82 -1.51
C LEU A 306 9.15 -7.13 -1.21
N TYR A 307 8.48 -7.70 -2.21
CA TYR A 307 7.70 -8.94 -2.07
C TYR A 307 8.54 -10.09 -1.52
N GLY A 308 8.09 -10.71 -0.42
CA GLY A 308 8.84 -11.78 0.21
C GLY A 308 8.04 -12.61 1.23
N PRO A 309 8.65 -13.68 1.76
CA PRO A 309 8.10 -14.36 2.91
C PRO A 309 8.08 -13.43 4.13
N LYS A 310 7.12 -13.62 5.02
CA LYS A 310 6.91 -12.77 6.20
C LYS A 310 7.84 -13.20 7.33
N TYR A 311 9.08 -12.76 7.24
CA TYR A 311 10.08 -12.90 8.31
C TYR A 311 10.52 -11.52 8.78
N SER A 312 10.58 -11.34 10.10
CA SER A 312 10.92 -10.05 10.69
C SER A 312 12.32 -9.56 10.31
N HIS A 313 13.27 -10.49 10.17
CA HIS A 313 14.65 -10.18 9.78
C HIS A 313 14.81 -9.72 8.32
N LEU A 314 13.77 -9.80 7.49
CA LEU A 314 13.76 -9.26 6.13
C LEU A 314 13.30 -7.79 6.09
N ASN A 315 12.93 -7.20 7.23
CA ASN A 315 12.55 -5.80 7.33
C ASN A 315 13.58 -5.05 8.20
N ASN A 316 13.60 -3.72 8.10
CA ASN A 316 14.58 -2.89 8.80
C ASN A 316 14.24 -2.67 10.28
N ILE A 317 14.11 -3.76 11.05
CA ILE A 317 13.57 -3.77 12.42
C ILE A 317 14.49 -4.48 13.42
N LEU A 318 14.04 -4.61 14.67
CA LEU A 318 14.73 -5.34 15.74
C LEU A 318 14.14 -6.73 15.97
N VAL A 319 15.00 -7.71 16.26
CA VAL A 319 14.61 -9.05 16.75
C VAL A 319 15.34 -9.36 18.06
N PHE A 320 14.76 -10.27 18.85
CA PHE A 320 15.20 -10.53 20.23
C PHE A 320 15.48 -12.01 20.48
N ALA A 321 16.44 -12.28 21.36
CA ALA A 321 16.78 -13.64 21.79
C ALA A 321 17.23 -13.67 23.27
N PRO A 322 17.13 -14.84 23.93
CA PRO A 322 16.39 -16.02 23.51
C PRO A 322 14.89 -15.80 23.67
N SER A 323 14.11 -16.11 22.62
CA SER A 323 12.66 -16.04 22.73
C SER A 323 12.03 -17.40 23.06
N PRO A 324 11.09 -17.47 24.03
CA PRO A 324 10.39 -18.71 24.36
C PRO A 324 9.37 -19.14 23.30
N THR A 325 8.97 -18.25 22.39
CA THR A 325 7.87 -18.47 21.42
C THR A 325 8.34 -18.52 19.96
N SER A 326 9.65 -18.52 19.72
CA SER A 326 10.20 -18.53 18.35
C SER A 326 9.76 -19.77 17.58
N GLN A 327 9.17 -19.55 16.39
CA GLN A 327 8.63 -20.62 15.55
C GLN A 327 9.57 -21.07 14.44
N CYS A 328 10.43 -20.19 13.92
CA CYS A 328 11.23 -20.49 12.73
C CYS A 328 12.70 -20.00 12.76
N ASN A 329 13.10 -19.20 13.74
CA ASN A 329 14.45 -18.60 13.76
C ASN A 329 15.18 -18.78 15.10
N ASN A 330 14.97 -19.91 15.77
CA ASN A 330 15.53 -20.18 17.10
C ASN A 330 17.03 -19.88 17.19
N PRO A 331 17.50 -19.11 18.20
CA PRO A 331 16.75 -18.64 19.37
C PRO A 331 16.06 -17.26 19.21
N TRP A 332 16.07 -16.68 18.01
CA TRP A 332 15.55 -15.35 17.70
C TRP A 332 14.07 -15.36 17.35
N GLU A 333 13.36 -14.33 17.80
CA GLU A 333 11.99 -14.03 17.37
C GLU A 333 11.87 -12.53 17.10
N GLY A 334 11.10 -12.19 16.07
CA GLY A 334 10.73 -10.82 15.76
C GLY A 334 9.27 -10.55 16.10
N GLN A 335 8.56 -9.93 15.16
CA GLN A 335 7.19 -9.46 15.37
C GLN A 335 6.16 -10.56 15.09
N LEU A 336 4.99 -10.40 15.69
CA LEU A 336 3.84 -11.29 15.57
C LEU A 336 3.43 -11.48 14.11
N GLY A 337 2.90 -12.66 13.81
CA GLY A 337 2.43 -13.03 12.47
C GLY A 337 3.52 -13.50 11.49
N GLU A 338 4.79 -13.53 11.89
CA GLU A 338 5.89 -14.02 11.05
C GLU A 338 5.89 -15.55 10.82
N CYS A 339 6.91 -16.03 10.10
CA CYS A 339 7.18 -17.44 9.81
C CYS A 339 6.25 -18.11 8.78
N SER A 340 5.80 -17.38 7.76
CA SER A 340 5.10 -17.95 6.61
C SER A 340 5.17 -17.09 5.35
N GLN A 341 4.65 -17.59 4.23
CA GLN A 341 4.55 -16.83 2.97
C GLN A 341 3.64 -15.60 3.10
N TRP A 342 2.53 -15.75 3.83
CA TRP A 342 1.57 -14.69 4.15
C TRP A 342 1.67 -14.35 5.63
N LEU A 343 1.34 -13.13 6.02
CA LEU A 343 1.33 -12.76 7.43
C LEU A 343 0.26 -13.61 8.12
N LYS A 344 0.53 -14.13 9.32
CA LYS A 344 -0.50 -14.84 10.08
C LYS A 344 -1.21 -13.84 10.97
N TRP A 345 -2.39 -13.36 10.58
CA TRP A 345 -3.18 -12.42 11.40
C TRP A 345 -4.29 -13.10 12.19
N THR A 346 -4.69 -14.32 11.81
CA THR A 346 -5.80 -15.04 12.46
C THR A 346 -5.36 -15.95 13.60
N THR A 347 -4.06 -16.04 13.88
CA THR A 347 -3.49 -16.93 14.90
C THR A 347 -2.99 -16.15 16.10
N ASP A 348 -3.30 -16.66 17.30
CA ASP A 348 -2.83 -16.14 18.58
C ASP A 348 -3.17 -14.64 18.76
N ALA A 349 -2.22 -13.85 19.25
CA ALA A 349 -2.33 -12.40 19.45
C ALA A 349 -1.98 -11.58 18.18
N SER A 350 -1.74 -12.23 17.04
CA SER A 350 -1.22 -11.53 15.85
C SER A 350 -2.22 -10.56 15.24
N GLY A 351 -3.52 -10.79 15.44
CA GLY A 351 -4.58 -9.86 15.04
C GLY A 351 -4.61 -8.57 15.85
N ASP A 352 -3.97 -8.55 17.02
CA ASP A 352 -3.86 -7.38 17.90
C ASP A 352 -2.54 -6.61 17.66
N ALA A 353 -1.67 -7.11 16.78
CA ALA A 353 -0.36 -6.54 16.50
C ALA A 353 -0.48 -5.07 16.05
N SER A 354 0.32 -4.21 16.68
CA SER A 354 0.34 -2.78 16.38
C SER A 354 1.65 -2.12 16.72
N GLY A 355 2.01 -1.13 15.91
CA GLY A 355 2.92 -0.06 16.25
C GLY A 355 2.19 1.29 16.27
N GLU A 356 2.89 2.33 16.71
CA GLU A 356 2.37 3.68 16.74
C GLU A 356 3.48 4.71 16.53
N ILE A 357 3.26 5.65 15.63
CA ILE A 357 4.06 6.88 15.55
C ILE A 357 3.72 7.74 16.77
N ILE A 358 4.72 7.96 17.63
CA ILE A 358 4.59 8.76 18.85
C ILE A 358 4.80 10.23 18.55
N THR A 359 5.74 10.56 17.68
CA THR A 359 6.01 11.95 17.27
C THR A 359 6.51 11.97 15.83
N ALA A 360 6.08 12.99 15.08
CA ALA A 360 6.62 13.30 13.77
C ALA A 360 6.63 14.83 13.63
N SER A 361 7.81 15.42 13.41
CA SER A 361 7.95 16.88 13.35
C SER A 361 9.04 17.29 12.35
N GLN A 362 8.80 18.43 11.70
CA GLN A 362 9.73 19.06 10.76
C GLN A 362 10.07 20.46 11.25
N GLN A 363 11.37 20.77 11.33
CA GLN A 363 11.88 22.12 11.56
C GLN A 363 12.96 22.44 10.52
N GLY A 364 12.59 23.25 9.52
CA GLY A 364 13.44 23.44 8.33
C GLY A 364 13.65 22.11 7.60
N ASP A 365 14.92 21.76 7.40
CA ASP A 365 15.33 20.50 6.75
C ASP A 365 15.57 19.36 7.76
N SER A 366 15.47 19.65 9.07
CA SER A 366 15.59 18.64 10.11
C SER A 366 14.25 17.98 10.39
N ILE A 367 14.29 16.66 10.54
CA ILE A 367 13.09 15.85 10.78
C ILE A 367 13.33 14.96 11.98
N PHE A 368 12.40 14.96 12.92
CA PHE A 368 12.38 14.04 14.04
C PHE A 368 11.12 13.19 13.99
N VAL A 369 11.29 11.87 13.95
CA VAL A 369 10.20 10.89 14.00
C VAL A 369 10.51 9.85 15.05
N SER A 370 9.51 9.40 15.79
CA SER A 370 9.64 8.27 16.69
C SER A 370 8.42 7.36 16.67
N GLY A 371 8.64 6.10 17.01
CA GLY A 371 7.58 5.10 17.10
C GLY A 371 7.80 4.07 18.19
N GLU A 372 6.70 3.52 18.68
CA GLU A 372 6.63 2.43 19.65
C GLU A 372 6.07 1.19 18.96
N ALA A 373 6.73 0.04 19.13
CA ALA A 373 6.35 -1.20 18.47
C ALA A 373 6.21 -2.38 19.44
N VAL A 374 6.25 -2.18 20.75
CA VAL A 374 6.16 -3.28 21.74
C VAL A 374 4.95 -4.19 21.52
N ALA A 375 3.80 -3.63 21.13
CA ALA A 375 2.58 -4.39 20.85
C ALA A 375 2.65 -5.21 19.54
N SER A 376 3.73 -5.10 18.78
CA SER A 376 4.03 -5.96 17.63
C SER A 376 4.85 -7.19 18.02
N TYR A 377 5.31 -7.31 19.27
CA TYR A 377 6.10 -8.45 19.75
C TYR A 377 5.28 -9.32 20.72
N SER A 378 5.66 -10.59 20.84
CA SER A 378 5.05 -11.51 21.81
C SER A 378 5.22 -10.99 23.24
N SER A 379 4.11 -10.93 24.00
CA SER A 379 4.13 -10.56 25.42
C SER A 379 4.99 -11.52 26.26
N SER A 380 5.26 -12.73 25.77
CA SER A 380 6.16 -13.71 26.39
C SER A 380 7.62 -13.23 26.44
N MET A 381 8.02 -12.28 25.59
CA MET A 381 9.34 -11.64 25.66
C MET A 381 9.46 -10.65 26.83
N ARG A 382 8.33 -10.21 27.41
CA ARG A 382 8.26 -9.25 28.51
C ARG A 382 9.04 -7.96 28.24
N LEU A 383 8.86 -7.44 27.03
CA LEU A 383 9.31 -6.11 26.64
C LEU A 383 8.29 -5.08 27.15
N LYS A 384 8.79 -3.95 27.67
CA LYS A 384 7.97 -2.80 28.08
C LYS A 384 7.90 -1.75 26.97
N SER A 385 8.99 -1.59 26.24
CA SER A 385 9.10 -0.62 25.15
C SER A 385 10.10 -1.11 24.11
N VAL A 386 9.72 -0.98 22.84
CA VAL A 386 10.60 -1.13 21.67
C VAL A 386 10.46 0.15 20.88
N TYR A 387 11.15 1.19 21.34
CA TYR A 387 11.01 2.54 20.86
C TYR A 387 12.17 2.90 19.92
N ARG A 388 11.85 3.45 18.76
CA ARG A 388 12.83 3.90 17.76
C ARG A 388 12.66 5.38 17.46
N CYS A 389 13.77 6.10 17.38
CA CYS A 389 13.84 7.49 16.95
C CYS A 389 14.71 7.63 15.71
N LEU A 390 14.25 8.46 14.78
CA LEU A 390 14.98 8.92 13.60
C LEU A 390 15.12 10.44 13.67
N LEU A 391 16.36 10.92 13.57
CA LEU A 391 16.67 12.34 13.45
C LEU A 391 17.46 12.60 12.18
N LEU A 392 16.83 13.23 11.18
CA LEU A 392 17.50 13.72 9.99
C LEU A 392 18.25 15.01 10.37
N LEU A 393 19.56 14.91 10.54
CA LEU A 393 20.41 16.03 10.94
C LEU A 393 20.66 16.99 9.77
N ASN A 394 20.81 16.43 8.58
CA ASN A 394 20.92 17.13 7.30
C ASN A 394 20.52 16.17 6.17
N HIS A 395 20.52 16.64 4.92
CA HIS A 395 20.11 15.84 3.76
C HIS A 395 20.90 14.52 3.57
N GLN A 396 22.08 14.33 4.16
CA GLN A 396 22.88 13.11 4.01
C GLN A 396 23.07 12.31 5.30
N THR A 397 22.65 12.84 6.45
CA THR A 397 22.93 12.23 7.76
C THR A 397 21.66 11.96 8.53
N LEU A 398 21.34 10.68 8.69
CA LEU A 398 20.25 10.17 9.52
C LEU A 398 20.84 9.50 10.77
N LEU A 399 20.44 9.97 11.96
CA LEU A 399 20.69 9.31 13.23
C LEU A 399 19.51 8.39 13.56
N VAL A 400 19.80 7.13 13.86
CA VAL A 400 18.81 6.15 14.35
C VAL A 400 19.18 5.79 15.79
N LEU A 401 18.23 5.90 16.70
CA LEU A 401 18.38 5.55 18.10
C LEU A 401 17.28 4.57 18.50
N ASP A 402 17.68 3.42 19.02
CA ASP A 402 16.78 2.41 19.57
C ASP A 402 16.85 2.44 21.11
N HIS A 403 15.69 2.53 21.75
CA HIS A 403 15.51 2.39 23.19
C HIS A 403 14.68 1.13 23.44
N ILE A 404 15.25 0.20 24.20
CA ILE A 404 14.60 -1.07 24.53
C ILE A 404 14.49 -1.17 26.04
N GLU A 405 13.27 -1.21 26.55
CA GLU A 405 13.01 -1.45 27.97
C GLU A 405 12.36 -2.83 28.14
N LYS A 406 12.82 -3.60 29.13
CA LYS A 406 12.29 -4.93 29.45
C LYS A 406 11.97 -5.05 30.93
N HIS A 407 11.10 -5.98 31.28
CA HIS A 407 10.88 -6.36 32.68
C HIS A 407 12.12 -7.07 33.24
N GLU A 408 12.31 -7.01 34.57
CA GLU A 408 13.47 -7.63 35.24
C GLU A 408 13.59 -9.12 34.96
N ASP A 409 12.44 -9.80 34.86
CA ASP A 409 12.30 -11.23 34.57
C ASP A 409 12.06 -11.54 33.08
N SER A 410 12.37 -10.59 32.18
CA SER A 410 12.36 -10.85 30.74
C SER A 410 13.43 -11.90 30.36
N PRO A 411 13.08 -12.92 29.56
CA PRO A 411 14.02 -13.94 29.11
C PRO A 411 15.06 -13.38 28.10
N ILE A 412 14.80 -12.20 27.52
CA ILE A 412 15.63 -11.61 26.47
C ILE A 412 16.96 -11.11 27.04
N SER A 413 18.05 -11.45 26.35
CA SER A 413 19.42 -11.04 26.65
C SER A 413 20.18 -10.47 25.46
N LEU A 414 19.67 -10.65 24.24
CA LEU A 414 20.28 -10.21 22.98
C LEU A 414 19.25 -9.50 22.10
N VAL A 415 19.74 -8.54 21.31
CA VAL A 415 19.01 -7.85 20.26
C VAL A 415 19.85 -7.86 18.97
N SER A 416 19.19 -8.00 17.82
CA SER A 416 19.79 -7.79 16.51
C SER A 416 18.96 -6.79 15.71
N ALA A 417 19.63 -5.88 15.01
CA ALA A 417 19.02 -4.92 14.11
C ALA A 417 19.37 -5.28 12.67
N PHE A 418 18.39 -5.20 11.77
CA PHE A 418 18.59 -5.46 10.34
C PHE A 418 18.45 -4.18 9.53
N PHE A 419 19.28 -4.05 8.50
CA PHE A 419 19.25 -2.96 7.53
C PHE A 419 19.51 -3.54 6.14
N HIS A 420 18.67 -3.20 5.18
CA HIS A 420 18.68 -3.81 3.85
C HIS A 420 19.02 -2.79 2.76
N ASN A 421 19.63 -3.29 1.69
CA ASN A 421 19.79 -2.57 0.43
C ASN A 421 19.65 -3.58 -0.71
N LEU A 422 18.72 -3.32 -1.63
CA LEU A 422 18.44 -4.23 -2.75
C LEU A 422 19.34 -4.06 -3.95
N ASP A 423 20.05 -2.93 -4.04
CA ASP A 423 20.86 -2.59 -5.21
C ASP A 423 22.36 -2.87 -4.98
N ILE A 424 22.82 -2.80 -3.73
CA ILE A 424 24.24 -2.84 -3.38
C ILE A 424 24.46 -3.66 -2.10
N ASP A 425 25.43 -4.57 -2.15
CA ASP A 425 25.86 -5.33 -0.97
C ASP A 425 26.62 -4.46 0.03
N PHE A 426 26.30 -4.64 1.33
CA PHE A 426 27.05 -4.01 2.41
C PHE A 426 28.49 -4.54 2.50
N LYS A 427 29.45 -3.64 2.72
CA LYS A 427 30.85 -3.97 2.95
C LYS A 427 31.26 -3.60 4.37
N TYR A 428 31.93 -4.53 5.05
CA TYR A 428 32.50 -4.26 6.36
C TYR A 428 33.69 -3.30 6.25
N VAL A 429 33.65 -2.20 6.98
CA VAL A 429 34.77 -1.25 7.09
C VAL A 429 35.37 -1.36 8.50
N PRO A 430 36.59 -1.90 8.66
CA PRO A 430 37.23 -1.99 9.96
C PRO A 430 37.51 -0.59 10.53
N TYR A 431 37.20 -0.39 11.82
CA TYR A 431 37.37 0.89 12.55
C TYR A 431 38.75 1.55 12.39
N LYS A 432 39.81 0.76 12.14
CA LYS A 432 41.20 1.26 11.98
C LYS A 432 41.43 2.19 10.78
N HIS A 433 40.48 2.32 9.85
CA HIS A 433 40.63 3.15 8.66
C HIS A 433 39.98 4.54 8.75
N LEU A 434 39.28 4.87 9.84
CA LEU A 434 38.63 6.19 10.00
C LEU A 434 39.59 7.33 10.39
N ASN A 435 40.79 7.02 10.89
CA ASN A 435 41.82 8.02 11.24
C ASN A 435 42.75 8.40 10.08
N LYS A 436 42.41 8.07 8.83
CA LYS A 436 43.23 8.36 7.63
C LYS A 436 42.46 8.99 6.46
N LEU A 437 41.30 9.58 6.72
CA LEU A 437 40.57 10.39 5.72
C LEU A 437 40.59 11.86 6.12
#